data_AF-A0A496B8V3-F1
#
_entry.id   AF-A0A496B8V3-F1
#
_cell.length_a   1.000
_cell.length_b   1.000
_cell.length_c   1.000
_cell.angle_alpha   90.00
_cell.angle_beta   90.00
_cell.angle_gamma   90.00
#
_symmetry.space_group_name_H-M   'P 1'
#
loop_
_entity.id
_entity.type
_entity.pdbx_description
1 polymer ?
#
loop_
_entity_poly.entity_id
_entity_poly.type
_entity_poly.pdbx_seq_one_letter_code
_entity_poly.pdbx_strand_id
1 'polypeptide(L)'
;MAEENGNNTIATETSPLMQAESGMIINAAQVQSIDIGQQFTRVKTDNGWRIQLNAQARVIVNFITSMRKFETTLMEDDVIERDGDDLLLLRNQPAEAYRTLRGTSSLAKSPERPLISDPPTERTI
;
A
#
# COMPACT_ATOMS: atom_id res chain seq x y z
N MET A 1 55.41 -0.77 -20.34
CA MET A 1 54.53 -1.64 -19.54
C MET A 1 53.25 -0.86 -19.33
N ALA A 2 52.11 -1.52 -19.54
CA ALA A 2 50.81 -0.93 -19.83
C ALA A 2 50.21 -0.11 -18.68
N GLU A 3 49.34 0.81 -19.10
CA GLU A 3 48.52 1.75 -18.35
C GLU A 3 47.28 1.11 -17.71
N GLU A 4 46.61 1.92 -16.88
CA GLU A 4 45.20 1.85 -16.45
C GLU A 4 44.80 0.69 -15.52
N ASN A 5 43.77 0.77 -14.68
CA ASN A 5 42.90 1.79 -14.07
C ASN A 5 41.90 0.92 -13.29
N GLY A 6 41.46 1.34 -12.10
CA GLY A 6 40.52 0.51 -11.35
C GLY A 6 40.25 1.00 -9.94
N ASN A 7 40.04 2.30 -9.78
CA ASN A 7 39.42 2.84 -8.58
C ASN A 7 37.96 2.36 -8.55
N ASN A 8 37.74 1.17 -7.99
CA ASN A 8 36.41 0.64 -7.71
C ASN A 8 35.85 1.35 -6.48
N THR A 9 35.51 2.62 -6.62
CA THR A 9 34.49 3.24 -5.77
C THR A 9 33.18 2.54 -6.10
N ILE A 10 32.84 1.53 -5.30
CA ILE A 10 31.49 1.01 -5.21
C ILE A 10 30.65 2.19 -4.73
N ALA A 11 30.04 2.90 -5.67
CA ALA A 11 28.95 3.81 -5.39
C ALA A 11 27.83 2.92 -4.85
N THR A 12 27.76 2.79 -3.53
CA THR A 12 26.56 2.32 -2.86
C THR A 12 25.51 3.38 -3.14
N GLU A 13 24.81 3.23 -4.27
CA GLU A 13 23.55 3.91 -4.53
C GLU A 13 22.58 3.44 -3.46
N THR A 14 22.70 4.07 -2.30
CA THR A 14 21.74 4.00 -1.23
C THR A 14 20.60 4.85 -1.73
N SER A 15 19.78 4.29 -2.62
CA SER A 15 18.46 4.82 -2.90
C SER A 15 17.86 5.20 -1.55
N PRO A 16 17.40 6.44 -1.33
CA PRO A 16 16.91 6.86 -0.04
C PRO A 16 15.87 5.84 0.38
N LEU A 17 16.16 5.10 1.45
CA LEU A 17 15.23 4.16 2.04
C LEU A 17 14.07 5.01 2.52
N MET A 18 13.08 5.19 1.64
CA MET A 18 11.82 5.85 1.95
C MET A 18 11.28 5.12 3.17
N GLN A 19 11.33 5.80 4.30
CA GLN A 19 11.15 5.17 5.60
C GLN A 19 9.67 4.82 5.71
N ALA A 20 9.36 3.53 5.63
CA ALA A 20 7.97 3.07 5.66
C ALA A 20 7.28 3.56 6.94
N GLU A 21 6.17 4.28 6.79
CA GLU A 21 5.42 4.82 7.92
C GLU A 21 4.61 3.74 8.64
N SER A 22 4.19 2.70 7.91
CA SER A 22 3.54 1.52 8.50
C SER A 22 3.71 0.30 7.59
N GLY A 23 3.52 -0.90 8.14
CA GLY A 23 3.63 -2.10 7.33
C GLY A 23 3.01 -3.33 7.98
N MET A 24 2.96 -4.40 7.19
CA MET A 24 2.54 -5.72 7.62
C MET A 24 3.56 -6.75 7.18
N ILE A 25 3.80 -7.73 8.05
CA ILE A 25 4.71 -8.84 7.80
C ILE A 25 3.88 -10.12 7.69
N ILE A 26 4.13 -10.88 6.64
CA ILE A 26 3.51 -12.19 6.39
C ILE A 26 4.65 -13.20 6.22
N ASN A 27 4.51 -14.39 6.80
CA ASN A 27 5.44 -15.48 6.51
C ASN A 27 5.29 -15.92 5.04
N ALA A 28 6.34 -15.77 4.25
CA ALA A 28 6.36 -16.02 2.82
C ALA A 28 6.18 -17.50 2.45
N ALA A 29 6.48 -18.44 3.37
CA ALA A 29 6.21 -19.86 3.17
C ALA A 29 4.72 -20.19 3.20
N GLN A 30 3.87 -19.29 3.69
CA GLN A 30 2.40 -19.45 3.68
C GLN A 30 1.76 -18.84 2.42
N VAL A 31 2.51 -18.06 1.64
CA VAL A 31 2.00 -17.32 0.48
C VAL A 31 2.05 -18.19 -0.77
N GLN A 32 0.91 -18.32 -1.45
CA GLN A 32 0.79 -19.02 -2.72
C GLN A 32 1.04 -18.07 -3.90
N SER A 33 0.35 -16.94 -3.91
CA SER A 33 0.46 -15.93 -4.97
C SER A 33 0.08 -14.54 -4.46
N ILE A 34 0.51 -13.53 -5.20
CA ILE A 34 0.15 -12.13 -4.98
C ILE A 34 -0.43 -11.59 -6.28
N ASP A 35 -1.68 -11.16 -6.26
CA ASP A 35 -2.34 -10.55 -7.40
C ASP A 35 -2.30 -9.02 -7.23
N ILE A 36 -1.74 -8.33 -8.22
CA ILE A 36 -1.63 -6.86 -8.24
C ILE A 36 -2.39 -6.38 -9.48
N GLY A 37 -3.48 -5.63 -9.27
CA GLY A 37 -4.39 -5.26 -10.36
C GLY A 37 -3.89 -4.15 -11.29
N GLN A 38 -2.71 -3.58 -11.03
CA GLN A 38 -2.20 -2.38 -11.71
C GLN A 38 -0.72 -2.51 -12.06
N GLN A 39 -0.19 -1.53 -12.80
CA GLN A 39 1.23 -1.49 -13.19
C GLN A 39 2.15 -1.34 -11.98
N PHE A 40 3.24 -2.09 -11.99
CA PHE A 40 4.26 -2.08 -10.93
C PHE A 40 5.64 -2.28 -11.52
N THR A 41 6.65 -1.86 -10.77
CA THR A 41 8.05 -2.13 -11.07
C THR A 41 8.57 -3.19 -10.12
N ARG A 42 9.32 -4.17 -10.64
CA ARG A 42 9.95 -5.21 -9.84
C ARG A 42 11.46 -5.17 -10.00
N VAL A 43 12.17 -5.18 -8.88
CA VAL A 43 13.62 -5.22 -8.78
C VAL A 43 14.03 -6.46 -7.99
N LYS A 44 15.09 -7.14 -8.42
CA LYS A 44 15.68 -8.25 -7.65
C LYS A 44 16.57 -7.67 -6.55
N THR A 45 16.47 -8.20 -5.35
CA THR A 45 17.33 -7.87 -4.21
C THR A 45 18.21 -9.07 -3.86
N ASP A 46 19.17 -8.88 -2.95
CA ASP A 46 20.09 -9.95 -2.54
C ASP A 46 19.34 -11.15 -1.93
N ASN A 47 18.28 -10.89 -1.16
CA ASN A 47 17.49 -11.89 -0.44
C ASN A 47 16.13 -12.22 -1.08
N GLY A 48 15.82 -11.64 -2.24
CA GLY A 48 14.53 -11.86 -2.89
C GLY A 48 14.20 -10.84 -3.96
N TRP A 49 13.13 -10.09 -3.74
CA TRP A 49 12.67 -9.08 -4.69
C TRP A 49 11.88 -7.98 -3.99
N ARG A 50 11.88 -6.81 -4.61
CA ARG A 50 11.08 -5.65 -4.22
C ARG A 50 10.16 -5.27 -5.38
N ILE A 51 8.90 -5.02 -5.08
CA ILE A 51 7.92 -4.46 -6.00
C ILE A 51 7.57 -3.06 -5.48
N GLN A 52 7.71 -2.05 -6.32
CA GLN A 52 7.22 -0.70 -6.07
C GLN A 52 6.00 -0.46 -6.95
N LEU A 53 4.93 0.08 -6.36
CA LEU A 53 3.71 0.40 -7.08
C LEU A 53 3.85 1.75 -7.77
N ASN A 54 3.51 1.79 -9.06
CA ASN A 54 3.54 3.01 -9.86
C ASN A 54 2.21 3.79 -9.78
N ALA A 55 1.20 3.21 -9.13
CA ALA A 55 -0.12 3.80 -8.93
C ALA A 55 -0.83 3.05 -7.80
N GLN A 56 -1.92 3.63 -7.29
CA GLN A 56 -2.80 2.97 -6.34
C GLN A 56 -3.28 1.61 -6.88
N ALA A 57 -3.08 0.54 -6.11
CA ALA A 57 -3.42 -0.82 -6.51
C ALA A 57 -4.10 -1.60 -5.38
N ARG A 58 -5.09 -2.42 -5.75
CA ARG A 58 -5.60 -3.48 -4.87
C ARG A 58 -4.65 -4.68 -4.97
N VAL A 59 -4.14 -5.09 -3.82
CA VAL A 59 -3.21 -6.20 -3.65
C VAL A 59 -3.93 -7.33 -2.91
N ILE A 60 -3.90 -8.52 -3.49
CA ILE A 60 -4.53 -9.71 -2.93
C ILE A 60 -3.44 -10.75 -2.70
N VAL A 61 -3.28 -11.17 -1.46
CA VAL A 61 -2.38 -12.26 -1.06
C VAL A 61 -3.20 -13.52 -0.87
N ASN A 62 -2.92 -14.53 -1.68
CA ASN A 62 -3.51 -15.86 -1.58
C ASN A 62 -2.59 -16.74 -0.75
N PHE A 63 -3.14 -17.48 0.21
CA PHE A 63 -2.39 -18.37 1.10
C PHE A 63 -2.53 -19.83 0.67
N ILE A 64 -1.48 -20.62 0.86
CA ILE A 64 -1.42 -22.02 0.43
C ILE A 64 -2.47 -22.89 1.14
N THR A 65 -2.64 -22.70 2.45
CA THR A 65 -3.44 -23.59 3.31
C THR A 65 -4.79 -23.03 3.71
N SER A 66 -5.17 -21.87 3.17
CA SER A 66 -6.35 -21.13 3.63
C SER A 66 -7.23 -20.69 2.46
N MET A 67 -8.54 -20.90 2.61
CA MET A 67 -9.56 -20.34 1.73
C MET A 67 -9.72 -18.81 1.88
N ARG A 68 -9.24 -18.24 3.00
CA ARG A 68 -9.23 -16.80 3.22
C ARG A 68 -8.08 -16.17 2.44
N LYS A 69 -8.36 -15.02 1.84
CA LYS A 69 -7.38 -14.15 1.20
C LYS A 69 -7.13 -12.94 2.09
N PHE A 70 -5.92 -12.41 2.04
CA PHE A 70 -5.66 -11.09 2.58
C PHE A 70 -5.76 -10.07 1.45
N GLU A 71 -6.50 -8.99 1.69
CA GLU A 71 -6.71 -7.95 0.69
C GLU A 71 -6.38 -6.60 1.30
N THR A 72 -5.61 -5.81 0.56
CA THR A 72 -5.31 -4.44 0.96
C THR A 72 -5.18 -3.53 -0.25
N THR A 73 -5.42 -2.25 -0.03
CA THR A 73 -5.12 -1.22 -1.03
C THR A 73 -3.82 -0.55 -0.62
N LEU A 74 -2.87 -0.56 -1.55
CA LEU A 74 -1.61 0.15 -1.46
C LEU A 74 -1.64 1.34 -2.43
N MET A 75 -0.93 2.40 -2.05
CA MET A 75 -0.84 3.66 -2.80
C MET A 75 0.35 3.63 -3.77
N GLU A 76 0.46 4.69 -4.57
CA GLU A 76 1.69 4.98 -5.30
C GLU A 76 2.89 5.06 -4.33
N ASP A 77 4.03 4.54 -4.79
CA ASP A 77 5.29 4.42 -4.05
C ASP A 77 5.26 3.45 -2.85
N ASP A 78 4.15 2.81 -2.55
CA ASP A 78 4.15 1.69 -1.59
C ASP A 78 4.92 0.50 -2.14
N VAL A 79 5.45 -0.29 -1.20
CA VAL A 79 6.39 -1.36 -1.51
C VAL A 79 5.86 -2.71 -1.02
N ILE A 80 6.01 -3.73 -1.85
CA ILE A 80 5.86 -5.14 -1.48
C ILE A 80 7.24 -5.77 -1.62
N GLU A 81 7.79 -6.31 -0.55
CA GLU A 81 9.15 -6.86 -0.54
C GLU A 81 9.15 -8.27 -0.01
N ARG A 82 9.81 -9.17 -0.73
CA ARG A 82 10.18 -10.48 -0.23
C ARG A 82 11.64 -10.45 0.21
N ASP A 83 11.84 -10.63 1.51
CA ASP A 83 13.16 -10.73 2.15
C ASP A 83 13.25 -12.10 2.82
N GLY A 84 13.87 -13.06 2.12
CA GLY A 84 13.98 -14.44 2.58
C GLY A 84 12.61 -15.10 2.81
N ASP A 85 12.33 -15.39 4.08
CA ASP A 85 11.12 -16.06 4.57
C ASP A 85 9.97 -15.10 4.91
N ASP A 86 10.18 -13.78 4.77
CA ASP A 86 9.18 -12.77 5.06
C ASP A 86 8.71 -12.06 3.78
N LEU A 87 7.40 -11.79 3.75
CA LEU A 87 6.75 -10.91 2.81
C LEU A 87 6.30 -9.65 3.56
N LEU A 88 6.90 -8.52 3.20
CA LEU A 88 6.66 -7.20 3.77
C LEU A 88 5.72 -6.42 2.84
N LEU A 89 4.64 -5.89 3.38
CA LEU A 89 3.80 -4.89 2.72
C LEU A 89 4.02 -3.57 3.44
N LEU A 90 4.76 -2.67 2.81
CA LEU A 90 5.22 -1.40 3.38
C LEU A 90 4.43 -0.24 2.77
N ARG A 91 3.88 0.58 3.64
CA ARG A 91 3.14 1.79 3.31
C ARG A 91 4.00 2.99 3.59
N ASN A 92 4.22 3.78 2.55
CA ASN A 92 5.08 4.95 2.60
C ASN A 92 4.30 6.26 2.76
N GLN A 93 2.97 6.19 2.76
CA GLN A 93 2.09 7.33 3.03
C GLN A 93 1.56 7.28 4.48
N PRO A 94 1.12 8.42 5.03
CA PRO A 94 0.48 8.47 6.34
C PRO A 94 -0.82 7.70 6.38
N ALA A 95 -1.14 7.16 7.57
CA ALA A 95 -2.32 6.34 7.79
C ALA A 95 -3.61 7.04 7.35
N GLU A 96 -3.67 8.37 7.47
CA GLU A 96 -4.75 9.25 7.01
C GLU A 96 -5.05 9.08 5.51
N ALA A 97 -4.02 8.91 4.67
CA ALA A 97 -4.17 8.73 3.23
C ALA A 97 -4.95 7.44 2.89
N TYR A 98 -4.86 6.42 3.73
CA TYR A 98 -5.60 5.15 3.55
C TYR A 98 -6.98 5.16 4.23
N ARG A 99 -7.28 6.12 5.12
CA ARG A 99 -8.58 6.19 5.80
C ARG A 99 -9.72 6.54 4.84
N THR A 100 -9.47 7.39 3.86
CA THR A 100 -10.44 7.76 2.81
C THR A 100 -10.76 6.60 1.86
N LEU A 101 -9.87 5.60 1.80
CA LEU A 101 -10.04 4.41 0.97
C LEU A 101 -10.84 3.28 1.64
N ARG A 102 -10.95 3.30 2.97
CA ARG A 102 -11.95 2.48 3.67
C ARG A 102 -13.30 3.11 3.39
N GLY A 103 -13.86 2.78 2.23
CA GLY A 103 -15.16 3.28 1.79
C GLY A 103 -16.14 3.24 2.95
N THR A 104 -16.81 4.36 3.19
CA THR A 104 -17.99 4.40 4.04
C THR A 104 -18.91 3.27 3.57
N SER A 105 -18.98 2.20 4.35
CA SER A 105 -19.92 1.13 4.10
C SER A 105 -21.29 1.75 3.85
N SER A 106 -22.04 1.27 2.85
CA SER A 106 -23.45 1.66 2.63
C SER A 106 -24.33 1.46 3.89
N LEU A 107 -23.84 0.68 4.87
CA LEU A 107 -24.46 0.49 6.18
C LEU A 107 -24.14 1.59 7.21
N ALA A 108 -23.22 2.51 6.91
CA ALA A 108 -23.03 3.71 7.72
C ALA A 108 -24.24 4.62 7.49
N LYS A 109 -25.28 4.44 8.31
CA LYS A 109 -26.46 5.30 8.37
C LYS A 109 -26.03 6.75 8.23
N SER A 110 -26.40 7.39 7.13
CA SER A 110 -26.44 8.84 7.06
C SER A 110 -27.17 9.33 8.30
N PRO A 111 -26.62 10.26 9.10
CA PRO A 111 -27.42 10.92 10.11
C PRO A 111 -28.57 11.61 9.36
N GLU A 112 -29.79 11.11 9.57
CA GLU A 112 -31.02 11.77 9.11
C GLU A 112 -30.93 13.22 9.55
N ARG A 113 -30.84 14.12 8.56
CA ARG A 113 -30.91 15.55 8.77
C ARG A 113 -32.29 15.80 9.39
N PRO A 114 -32.42 16.33 10.62
CA PRO A 114 -33.72 16.68 11.15
C PRO A 114 -34.28 17.78 10.26
N LEU A 115 -35.41 17.49 9.61
CA LEU A 115 -36.24 18.50 8.97
C LEU A 115 -36.79 19.39 10.09
N ILE A 116 -36.06 20.45 10.40
CA ILE A 116 -36.59 21.56 11.18
C ILE A 116 -37.56 22.28 10.25
N SER A 117 -38.84 21.92 10.36
CA SER A 117 -39.95 22.71 9.85
C SER A 117 -40.20 23.86 10.84
N ASP A 118 -39.71 25.05 10.53
CA ASP A 118 -40.12 26.27 11.24
C ASP A 118 -41.58 26.63 10.89
N PRO A 119 -42.44 27.01 11.85
CA PRO A 119 -43.75 27.57 11.59
C PRO A 119 -43.75 29.12 11.80
N PRO A 120 -44.93 29.77 11.73
CA PRO A 120 -45.46 30.57 10.63
C PRO A 120 -45.04 32.06 10.67
N THR A 121 -45.14 32.78 9.56
CA THR A 121 -45.06 34.26 9.58
C THR A 121 -46.41 34.86 9.17
N GLU A 122 -47.11 35.44 10.16
CA GLU A 122 -48.21 36.37 9.96
C GLU A 122 -47.80 37.51 9.02
N ARG A 123 -48.66 37.88 8.08
CA ARG A 123 -48.62 39.18 7.42
C ARG A 123 -49.96 39.87 7.57
N THR A 124 -50.03 40.75 8.57
CA THR A 124 -50.84 41.97 8.56
C THR A 124 -50.37 42.85 7.39
N ILE A 125 -51.25 43.22 6.46
CA ILE A 125 -51.70 44.60 6.12
C ILE A 125 -53.05 44.50 5.42
#